data_AF-A0AA88Y5R4-F1
#
_entry.id   AF-A0AA88Y5R4-F1
#
_cell.length_a   1.000
_cell.length_b   1.000
_cell.length_c   1.000
_cell.angle_alpha   90.00
_cell.angle_beta   90.00
_cell.angle_gamma   90.00
#
_symmetry.space_group_name_H-M   'P 1'
#
loop_
_entity.id
_entity.type
_entity.pdbx_description
1 polymer ?
#
loop_
_entity_poly.entity_id
_entity_poly.type
_entity_poly.pdbx_seq_one_letter_code
_entity_poly.pdbx_strand_id
1 'polypeptide(L)'
;MEKLPDGGCVLRSAQAEEKYQQHYQRSQQEEMEKMYHNMENMYEDREDEENCITKKSWSKKEVEHLQSGHEIYEAYKTTKQPDILEGYLSEEQIRMMMDYRRQLQDERRQKLQNEFTKAWADNDKNVKRNVVPLLKLRVLGCSRKDLDTKISMLITVWRPDQGMEHLKEGTRYRVYGLTASTARSRYTESPVQLTLARHGRFQALSLDENILDMVYEPRRPLCVADLRSGTAPYGEADIIGMVINIDHTQFTESGKIQDIVYCVDCNRDVFGVKFWGGNKAVMNSDNLAPGRILCFSNLIDRPPYRSSILPVLEWSSELSLCTQTPQGAGQRGVVTEIQGMIKAAGGCGTFLEECRRILEELLQRKEEAKQPAVTPQVNKHYMTNNQLNR
;
A
#
# COMPACT_ATOMS: atom_id res chain seq x y z
N MET A 1 -2.21 -8.23 5.17
CA MET A 1 -1.44 -9.23 4.40
C MET A 1 -2.36 -9.84 3.37
N GLU A 2 -2.01 -9.82 2.10
CA GLU A 2 -2.71 -10.56 1.05
C GLU A 2 -1.93 -11.83 0.71
N LYS A 3 -2.64 -12.97 0.63
CA LYS A 3 -2.08 -14.22 0.11
C LYS A 3 -2.36 -14.30 -1.38
N LEU A 4 -1.31 -14.40 -2.15
CA LEU A 4 -1.38 -14.50 -3.61
C LEU A 4 -1.60 -15.96 -4.04
N PRO A 5 -2.22 -16.20 -5.21
CA PRO A 5 -2.47 -17.55 -5.72
C PRO A 5 -1.19 -18.38 -5.96
N ASP A 6 -0.07 -17.72 -6.22
CA ASP A 6 1.26 -18.32 -6.41
C ASP A 6 1.93 -18.76 -5.10
N GLY A 7 1.26 -18.59 -3.96
CA GLY A 7 1.79 -18.88 -2.62
C GLY A 7 2.59 -17.72 -2.02
N GLY A 8 2.78 -16.62 -2.75
CA GLY A 8 3.38 -15.40 -2.26
C GLY A 8 2.51 -14.67 -1.24
N CYS A 9 3.11 -13.69 -0.55
CA CYS A 9 2.36 -12.79 0.31
C CYS A 9 2.79 -11.33 0.13
N VAL A 10 1.82 -10.43 0.22
CA VAL A 10 2.03 -8.98 0.14
C VAL A 10 1.58 -8.34 1.44
N LEU A 11 2.42 -7.49 2.00
CA LEU A 11 2.11 -6.68 3.18
C LEU A 11 1.85 -5.24 2.74
N ARG A 12 0.75 -4.68 3.24
CA ARG A 12 0.33 -3.30 3.01
C ARG A 12 -0.11 -2.70 4.33
N SER A 13 0.14 -1.41 4.51
CA SER A 13 -0.46 -0.63 5.59
C SER A 13 -1.98 -0.54 5.40
N ALA A 14 -2.71 -0.15 6.45
CA ALA A 14 -4.17 0.01 6.37
C ALA A 14 -4.58 0.97 5.23
N GLN A 15 -3.91 2.13 5.12
CA GLN A 15 -4.19 3.12 4.07
C GLN A 15 -3.84 2.60 2.67
N ALA A 16 -2.73 1.86 2.53
CA ALA A 16 -2.33 1.30 1.23
C ALA A 16 -3.29 0.18 0.79
N GLU A 17 -3.74 -0.65 1.73
CA GLU A 17 -4.73 -1.71 1.45
C GLU A 17 -6.09 -1.13 1.09
N GLU A 18 -6.56 -0.08 1.77
CA GLU A 18 -7.82 0.59 1.44
C GLU A 18 -7.81 1.16 0.01
N LYS A 19 -6.74 1.87 -0.36
CA LYS A 19 -6.57 2.40 -1.72
C LYS A 19 -6.51 1.28 -2.75
N TYR A 20 -5.75 0.22 -2.46
CA TYR A 20 -5.66 -0.93 -3.37
C TYR A 20 -7.01 -1.63 -3.51
N GLN A 21 -7.78 -1.77 -2.42
CA GLN A 21 -9.12 -2.34 -2.43
C GLN A 21 -10.08 -1.50 -3.29
N GLN A 22 -10.03 -0.17 -3.19
CA GLN A 22 -10.81 0.73 -4.05
C GLN A 22 -10.43 0.59 -5.52
N HIS A 23 -9.13 0.56 -5.83
CA HIS A 23 -8.65 0.33 -7.19
C HIS A 23 -9.11 -1.02 -7.73
N TYR A 24 -8.96 -2.08 -6.95
CA TYR A 24 -9.37 -3.42 -7.32
C TYR A 24 -10.88 -3.53 -7.57
N GLN A 25 -11.69 -2.91 -6.70
CA GLN A 25 -13.15 -2.84 -6.90
C GLN A 25 -13.51 -2.09 -8.18
N ARG A 26 -12.85 -0.96 -8.45
CA ARG A 26 -13.06 -0.21 -9.69
C ARG A 26 -12.71 -1.04 -10.92
N SER A 27 -11.53 -1.67 -10.94
CA SER A 27 -11.11 -2.53 -12.06
C SER A 27 -12.07 -3.71 -12.26
N GLN A 28 -12.51 -4.36 -11.18
CA GLN A 28 -13.52 -5.42 -11.29
C GLN A 28 -14.85 -4.90 -11.85
N GLN A 29 -15.31 -3.73 -11.41
CA GLN A 29 -16.53 -3.12 -11.91
C GLN A 29 -16.42 -2.77 -13.40
N GLU A 30 -15.30 -2.18 -13.84
CA GLU A 30 -15.06 -1.88 -15.25
C GLU A 30 -15.05 -3.15 -16.12
N GLU A 31 -14.48 -4.24 -15.64
CA GLU A 31 -14.50 -5.53 -16.35
C GLU A 31 -15.92 -6.14 -16.38
N MET A 32 -16.66 -5.99 -15.29
CA MET A 32 -18.05 -6.42 -15.18
C MET A 32 -18.93 -5.69 -16.19
N GLU A 33 -18.82 -4.35 -16.26
CA GLU A 33 -19.57 -3.51 -17.19
C GLU A 33 -19.22 -3.82 -18.66
N LYS A 34 -17.93 -4.01 -18.96
CA LYS A 34 -17.49 -4.42 -20.31
C LYS A 34 -18.09 -5.77 -20.72
N MET A 35 -18.09 -6.74 -19.81
CA MET A 35 -18.65 -8.07 -20.08
C MET A 35 -20.16 -7.99 -20.30
N TYR A 36 -20.87 -7.24 -19.45
CA TYR A 36 -22.31 -7.03 -19.58
C TYR A 36 -22.66 -6.36 -20.92
N HIS A 37 -21.99 -5.27 -21.26
CA HIS A 37 -22.20 -4.55 -22.51
C HIS A 37 -21.90 -5.42 -23.73
N ASN A 38 -20.83 -6.22 -23.70
CA ASN A 38 -20.53 -7.16 -24.77
C ASN A 38 -21.64 -8.20 -24.94
N MET A 39 -22.22 -8.72 -23.86
CA MET A 39 -23.35 -9.64 -23.96
C MET A 39 -24.60 -8.94 -24.50
N GLU A 40 -24.91 -7.74 -24.03
CA GLU A 40 -26.05 -6.95 -24.51
C GLU A 40 -25.96 -6.73 -26.03
N ASN A 41 -24.81 -6.29 -26.53
CA ASN A 41 -24.56 -6.13 -27.97
C ASN A 41 -24.75 -7.44 -28.74
N MET A 42 -24.22 -8.57 -28.24
CA MET A 42 -24.41 -9.88 -28.86
C MET A 42 -25.87 -10.33 -28.91
N TYR A 43 -26.71 -9.88 -27.97
CA TYR A 43 -28.14 -10.14 -27.98
C TYR A 43 -28.90 -9.22 -28.94
N GLU A 44 -28.50 -7.96 -29.07
CA GLU A 44 -29.05 -7.02 -30.05
C GLU A 44 -28.75 -7.49 -31.49
N ASP A 45 -27.51 -7.88 -31.77
CA ASP A 45 -27.10 -8.39 -33.09
C ASP A 45 -27.92 -9.62 -33.51
N ARG A 46 -28.17 -10.57 -32.59
CA ARG A 46 -29.02 -11.74 -32.86
C ARG A 46 -30.47 -11.35 -33.15
N GLU A 47 -31.00 -10.34 -32.48
CA GLU A 47 -32.36 -9.87 -32.75
C GLU A 47 -32.46 -9.20 -34.11
N ASP A 48 -31.47 -8.40 -34.51
CA ASP A 48 -31.44 -7.78 -35.82
C ASP A 48 -31.36 -8.83 -36.94
N GLU A 49 -30.61 -9.91 -36.73
CA GLU A 49 -30.62 -11.09 -37.61
C GLU A 49 -32.00 -11.78 -37.66
N GLU A 50 -32.64 -11.99 -36.50
CA GLU A 50 -34.00 -12.58 -36.42
C GLU A 50 -35.10 -11.64 -36.95
N ASN A 51 -34.84 -10.33 -37.05
CA ASN A 51 -35.73 -9.33 -37.62
C ASN A 51 -35.69 -9.31 -39.16
N CYS A 52 -34.75 -10.02 -39.79
CA CYS A 52 -34.61 -10.14 -41.25
C CYS A 52 -35.62 -11.13 -41.91
N ILE A 53 -36.84 -11.21 -41.40
CA ILE A 53 -37.90 -12.10 -41.92
C ILE A 53 -38.60 -11.47 -43.13
N THR A 54 -39.05 -12.32 -44.06
CA THR A 54 -39.85 -11.92 -45.22
C THR A 54 -41.15 -11.23 -44.80
N LYS A 55 -41.30 -9.95 -45.17
CA LYS A 55 -42.45 -9.13 -44.77
C LYS A 55 -43.73 -9.50 -45.55
N LYS A 56 -44.84 -9.73 -44.84
CA LYS A 56 -46.19 -10.02 -45.37
C LYS A 56 -47.10 -8.78 -45.25
N SER A 57 -48.12 -8.68 -46.10
CA SER A 57 -49.23 -7.74 -45.92
C SER A 57 -50.41 -8.46 -45.26
N TRP A 58 -50.99 -7.84 -44.24
CA TRP A 58 -52.11 -8.38 -43.47
C TRP A 58 -53.42 -7.66 -43.84
N SER A 59 -54.48 -8.41 -44.05
CA SER A 59 -55.82 -7.87 -44.27
C SER A 59 -56.55 -7.64 -42.94
N LYS A 60 -57.49 -6.68 -42.90
CA LYS A 60 -58.28 -6.37 -41.70
C LYS A 60 -58.99 -7.60 -41.11
N LYS A 61 -59.55 -8.46 -41.96
CA LYS A 61 -60.21 -9.71 -41.53
C LYS A 61 -59.23 -10.68 -40.88
N GLU A 62 -58.00 -10.79 -41.37
CA GLU A 62 -56.97 -11.66 -40.75
C GLU A 62 -56.56 -11.12 -39.37
N VAL A 63 -56.46 -9.80 -39.20
CA VAL A 63 -56.10 -9.15 -37.93
C VAL A 63 -57.21 -9.32 -36.87
N GLU A 64 -58.48 -9.27 -37.27
CA GLU A 64 -59.63 -9.51 -36.37
C GLU A 64 -59.66 -10.93 -35.78
N HIS A 65 -59.02 -11.91 -36.43
CA HIS A 65 -58.96 -13.30 -35.95
C HIS A 65 -57.78 -13.57 -35.00
N LEU A 66 -56.87 -12.62 -34.77
CA LEU A 66 -55.74 -12.79 -33.85
C LEU A 66 -56.23 -12.68 -32.40
N GLN A 67 -56.07 -13.75 -31.62
CA GLN A 67 -56.65 -13.85 -30.27
C GLN A 67 -55.62 -13.82 -29.15
N SER A 68 -54.32 -13.94 -29.47
CA SER A 68 -53.24 -13.90 -28.47
C SER A 68 -52.26 -12.76 -28.70
N GLY A 69 -51.66 -12.25 -27.61
CA GLY A 69 -50.60 -11.25 -27.68
C GLY A 69 -49.38 -11.69 -28.49
N HIS A 70 -49.09 -13.00 -28.51
CA HIS A 70 -48.04 -13.61 -29.32
C HIS A 70 -48.34 -13.49 -30.83
N GLU A 71 -49.52 -13.93 -31.26
CA GLU A 71 -49.96 -13.85 -32.67
C GLU A 71 -49.98 -12.41 -33.18
N ILE A 72 -50.44 -11.47 -32.35
CA ILE A 72 -50.50 -10.05 -32.67
C ILE A 72 -49.09 -9.46 -32.80
N TYR A 73 -48.17 -9.83 -31.89
CA TYR A 73 -46.78 -9.38 -31.94
C TYR A 73 -46.00 -9.94 -33.14
N GLU A 74 -46.23 -11.20 -33.52
CA GLU A 74 -45.65 -11.79 -34.74
C GLU A 74 -46.19 -11.13 -36.01
N ALA A 75 -47.49 -10.83 -36.06
CA ALA A 75 -48.08 -10.06 -37.16
C ALA A 75 -47.47 -8.65 -37.26
N TYR A 76 -47.19 -8.03 -36.12
CA TYR A 76 -46.51 -6.74 -36.02
C TYR A 76 -45.04 -6.81 -36.47
N LYS A 77 -44.30 -7.85 -36.12
CA LYS A 77 -42.90 -8.05 -36.54
C LYS A 77 -42.78 -8.31 -38.04
N THR A 78 -43.74 -9.03 -38.62
CA THR A 78 -43.70 -9.51 -40.01
C THR A 78 -44.43 -8.61 -41.02
N THR A 79 -45.08 -7.53 -40.58
CA THR A 79 -45.81 -6.64 -41.50
C THR A 79 -44.90 -5.70 -42.29
N LYS A 80 -45.31 -5.39 -43.53
CA LYS A 80 -44.70 -4.30 -44.32
C LYS A 80 -45.07 -2.90 -43.81
N GLN A 81 -46.23 -2.76 -43.16
CA GLN A 81 -46.81 -1.48 -42.76
C GLN A 81 -47.35 -1.58 -41.32
N PRO A 82 -46.51 -1.29 -40.31
CA PRO A 82 -46.88 -1.37 -38.89
C PRO A 82 -48.01 -0.41 -38.52
N ASP A 83 -47.95 0.83 -39.00
CA ASP A 83 -48.93 1.87 -38.71
C ASP A 83 -50.36 1.50 -39.17
N ILE A 84 -50.46 0.79 -40.30
CA ILE A 84 -51.75 0.34 -40.86
C ILE A 84 -52.28 -0.87 -40.06
N LEU A 85 -51.38 -1.77 -39.64
CA LEU A 85 -51.76 -2.91 -38.82
C LEU A 85 -52.24 -2.45 -37.43
N GLU A 86 -51.57 -1.48 -36.80
CA GLU A 86 -52.01 -0.88 -35.53
C GLU A 86 -53.40 -0.26 -35.65
N GLY A 87 -53.72 0.38 -36.79
CA GLY A 87 -55.05 0.93 -37.07
C GLY A 87 -56.17 -0.12 -37.22
N TYR A 88 -55.83 -1.41 -37.34
CA TYR A 88 -56.81 -2.51 -37.38
C TYR A 88 -56.99 -3.22 -36.03
N LEU A 89 -56.11 -2.98 -35.05
CA LEU A 89 -56.18 -3.62 -33.73
C LEU A 89 -57.24 -2.97 -32.84
N SER A 90 -57.97 -3.78 -32.08
CA SER A 90 -58.83 -3.29 -31.00
C SER A 90 -58.01 -2.87 -29.77
N GLU A 91 -58.59 -2.07 -28.86
CA GLU A 91 -57.92 -1.69 -27.60
C GLU A 91 -57.49 -2.90 -26.76
N GLU A 92 -58.29 -3.97 -26.76
CA GLU A 92 -57.97 -5.20 -26.06
C GLU A 92 -56.81 -5.96 -26.72
N GLN A 93 -56.78 -6.01 -28.06
CA GLN A 93 -55.66 -6.58 -28.81
C GLN A 93 -54.36 -5.78 -28.60
N ILE A 94 -54.43 -4.45 -28.57
CA ILE A 94 -53.29 -3.57 -28.26
C ILE A 94 -52.76 -3.87 -26.85
N ARG A 95 -53.64 -4.00 -25.85
CA ARG A 95 -53.25 -4.36 -24.48
C ARG A 95 -52.55 -5.72 -24.43
N MET A 96 -53.13 -6.75 -25.06
CA MET A 96 -52.54 -8.09 -25.11
C MET A 96 -51.15 -8.09 -25.77
N MET A 97 -50.97 -7.33 -26.85
CA MET A 97 -49.67 -7.16 -27.51
C MET A 97 -48.66 -6.46 -26.59
N MET A 98 -49.06 -5.39 -25.89
CA MET A 98 -48.18 -4.66 -24.98
C MET A 98 -47.75 -5.51 -23.77
N ASP A 99 -48.67 -6.29 -23.20
CA ASP A 99 -48.37 -7.21 -22.10
C ASP A 99 -47.42 -8.32 -22.54
N TYR A 100 -47.65 -8.91 -23.72
CA TYR A 100 -46.75 -9.90 -24.31
C TYR A 100 -45.36 -9.32 -24.61
N ARG A 101 -45.29 -8.10 -25.17
CA ARG A 101 -44.02 -7.39 -25.41
C ARG A 101 -43.26 -7.15 -24.10
N ARG A 102 -43.96 -6.76 -23.03
CA ARG A 102 -43.35 -6.58 -21.70
C ARG A 102 -42.82 -7.91 -21.16
N GLN A 103 -43.60 -8.98 -21.26
CA GLN A 103 -43.19 -10.31 -20.84
C GLN A 103 -41.92 -10.77 -21.59
N LEU A 104 -41.87 -10.58 -22.91
CA LEU A 104 -40.68 -10.89 -23.71
C LEU A 104 -39.44 -10.10 -23.26
N GLN A 105 -39.60 -8.79 -23.00
CA GLN A 105 -38.51 -7.95 -22.48
C GLN A 105 -38.03 -8.42 -21.11
N ASP A 106 -38.95 -8.80 -20.22
CA ASP A 106 -38.63 -9.33 -18.90
C ASP A 106 -37.90 -10.68 -18.98
N GLU A 107 -38.39 -11.61 -19.82
CA GLU A 107 -37.74 -12.89 -20.07
C GLU A 107 -36.35 -12.71 -20.69
N ARG A 108 -36.19 -11.77 -21.63
CA ARG A 108 -34.89 -11.45 -22.23
C ARG A 108 -33.91 -10.92 -21.20
N ARG A 109 -34.32 -9.92 -20.41
CA ARG A 109 -33.50 -9.35 -19.34
C ARG A 109 -33.11 -10.40 -18.31
N GLN A 110 -34.03 -11.32 -17.98
CA GLN A 110 -33.74 -12.42 -17.06
C GLN A 110 -32.74 -13.42 -17.67
N LYS A 111 -32.87 -13.77 -18.95
CA LYS A 111 -31.90 -14.64 -19.65
C LYS A 111 -30.51 -14.00 -19.68
N LEU A 112 -30.42 -12.75 -20.10
CA LEU A 112 -29.16 -11.98 -20.11
C LEU A 112 -28.53 -11.95 -18.71
N GLN A 113 -29.30 -11.60 -17.68
CA GLN A 113 -28.81 -11.55 -16.30
C GLN A 113 -28.31 -12.91 -15.80
N ASN A 114 -29.01 -14.00 -16.15
CA ASN A 114 -28.64 -15.35 -15.76
C ASN A 114 -27.35 -15.81 -16.45
N GLU A 115 -27.22 -15.58 -17.76
CA GLU A 115 -26.02 -15.89 -18.52
C GLU A 115 -24.83 -15.08 -18.04
N PHE A 116 -25.04 -13.77 -17.82
CA PHE A 116 -24.05 -12.89 -17.24
C PHE A 116 -23.59 -13.40 -15.86
N THR A 117 -24.52 -13.74 -14.96
CA THR A 117 -24.17 -14.20 -13.61
C THR A 117 -23.36 -15.50 -13.66
N LYS A 118 -23.70 -16.43 -14.55
CA LYS A 118 -22.94 -17.66 -14.77
C LYS A 118 -21.55 -17.36 -15.30
N ALA A 119 -21.45 -16.59 -16.38
CA ALA A 119 -20.20 -16.28 -17.03
C ALA A 119 -19.26 -15.46 -16.13
N TRP A 120 -19.82 -14.56 -15.30
CA TRP A 120 -19.05 -13.81 -14.29
C TRP A 120 -18.58 -14.70 -13.13
N ALA A 121 -19.38 -15.67 -12.72
CA ALA A 121 -18.98 -16.64 -11.69
C ALA A 121 -17.82 -17.54 -12.16
N ASP A 122 -17.82 -17.92 -13.44
CA ASP A 122 -16.79 -18.75 -14.07
C ASP A 122 -15.58 -17.95 -14.57
N ASN A 123 -15.60 -16.62 -14.43
CA ASN A 123 -14.52 -15.76 -14.90
C ASN A 123 -13.31 -15.87 -13.94
N ASP A 124 -12.17 -16.31 -14.47
CA ASP A 124 -10.89 -16.38 -13.74
C ASP A 124 -10.45 -15.03 -13.14
N LYS A 125 -10.99 -13.91 -13.62
CA LYS A 125 -10.73 -12.59 -13.05
C LYS A 125 -11.56 -12.28 -11.80
N ASN A 126 -12.62 -13.03 -11.55
CA ASN A 126 -13.47 -12.93 -10.36
C ASN A 126 -12.90 -13.73 -9.16
N VAL A 127 -11.57 -13.72 -9.00
CA VAL A 127 -10.91 -14.38 -7.87
C VAL A 127 -10.97 -13.48 -6.65
N LYS A 128 -11.68 -13.93 -5.61
CA LYS A 128 -11.74 -13.22 -4.32
C LYS A 128 -10.34 -13.11 -3.71
N ARG A 129 -9.95 -11.87 -3.39
CA ARG A 129 -8.69 -11.58 -2.68
C ARG A 129 -8.69 -12.22 -1.30
N ASN A 130 -7.57 -12.83 -0.92
CA ASN A 130 -7.38 -13.41 0.40
C ASN A 130 -6.56 -12.47 1.29
N VAL A 131 -7.24 -11.47 1.85
CA VAL A 131 -6.63 -10.46 2.71
C VAL A 131 -6.89 -10.79 4.18
N VAL A 132 -5.81 -10.85 4.97
CA VAL A 132 -5.83 -11.10 6.41
C VAL A 132 -5.17 -9.91 7.13
N PRO A 133 -5.89 -9.20 8.02
CA PRO A 133 -5.29 -8.16 8.85
C PRO A 133 -4.41 -8.77 9.93
N LEU A 134 -3.36 -8.06 10.30
CA LEU A 134 -2.46 -8.44 11.38
C LEU A 134 -1.98 -7.20 12.13
N LEU A 135 -1.66 -7.38 13.41
CA LEU A 135 -1.09 -6.36 14.29
C LEU A 135 0.26 -6.88 14.80
N LYS A 136 1.30 -6.04 14.77
CA LYS A 136 2.62 -6.33 15.35
C LYS A 136 2.89 -5.40 16.51
N LEU A 137 3.30 -5.97 17.64
CA LEU A 137 3.59 -5.25 18.86
C LEU A 137 5.00 -5.59 19.33
N ARG A 138 5.82 -4.58 19.62
CA ARG A 138 7.10 -4.80 20.29
C ARG A 138 6.87 -4.80 21.80
N VAL A 139 7.32 -5.85 22.46
CA VAL A 139 7.17 -6.02 23.91
C VAL A 139 8.52 -6.25 24.57
N LEU A 140 8.62 -5.84 25.83
CA LEU A 140 9.72 -6.15 26.72
C LEU A 140 9.18 -6.94 27.91
N GLY A 141 10.01 -7.84 28.44
CA GLY A 141 9.69 -8.53 29.68
C GLY A 141 9.87 -7.60 30.88
N CYS A 142 9.00 -7.75 31.89
CA CYS A 142 9.08 -6.98 33.13
C CYS A 142 9.74 -7.76 34.28
N SER A 143 10.29 -8.95 34.03
CA SER A 143 11.03 -9.68 35.08
C SER A 143 12.43 -9.06 35.24
N ARG A 144 13.03 -9.16 36.42
CA ARG A 144 14.36 -8.58 36.69
C ARG A 144 15.42 -9.03 35.67
N LYS A 145 15.36 -10.29 35.24
CA LYS A 145 16.24 -10.82 34.19
C LYS A 145 16.00 -10.17 32.82
N ASP A 146 14.74 -9.86 32.50
CA ASP A 146 14.39 -9.18 31.25
C ASP A 146 14.85 -7.71 31.27
N LEU A 147 14.79 -7.06 32.43
CA LEU A 147 15.30 -5.70 32.63
C LEU A 147 16.82 -5.63 32.36
N ASP A 148 17.57 -6.59 32.93
CA ASP A 148 19.02 -6.63 32.79
C ASP A 148 19.45 -6.94 31.35
N THR A 149 18.69 -7.79 30.65
CA THR A 149 19.02 -8.22 29.27
C THR A 149 18.46 -7.30 28.20
N LYS A 150 17.46 -6.46 28.52
CA LYS A 150 16.76 -5.53 27.61
C LYS A 150 16.29 -6.20 26.30
N ILE A 151 15.96 -7.48 26.35
CA ILE A 151 15.51 -8.22 25.17
C ILE A 151 14.09 -7.76 24.81
N SER A 152 13.93 -7.31 23.56
CA SER A 152 12.62 -7.00 22.99
C SER A 152 12.19 -8.10 22.01
N MET A 153 10.88 -8.37 21.94
CA MET A 153 10.30 -9.36 21.04
C MET A 153 9.11 -8.77 20.28
N LEU A 154 8.88 -9.25 19.06
CA LEU A 154 7.65 -8.93 18.33
C LEU A 154 6.59 -10.00 18.56
N ILE A 155 5.42 -9.57 19.03
CA ILE A 155 4.19 -10.35 19.02
C ILE A 155 3.44 -10.04 17.72
N THR A 156 3.13 -11.07 16.94
CA THR A 156 2.21 -10.99 15.81
C THR A 156 0.83 -11.47 16.24
N VAL A 157 -0.19 -10.66 16.01
CA VAL A 157 -1.59 -11.00 16.21
C VAL A 157 -2.28 -11.07 14.86
N TRP A 158 -2.89 -12.21 14.56
CA TRP A 158 -3.65 -12.41 13.32
C TRP A 158 -5.12 -12.14 13.55
N ARG A 159 -5.76 -11.38 12.65
CA ARG A 159 -7.16 -10.98 12.78
C ARG A 159 -7.45 -10.38 14.16
N PRO A 160 -6.78 -9.27 14.52
CA PRO A 160 -7.02 -8.60 15.80
C PRO A 160 -8.51 -8.27 15.93
N ASP A 161 -9.06 -8.48 17.11
CA ASP A 161 -10.45 -8.15 17.44
C ASP A 161 -10.56 -6.71 17.97
N GLN A 162 -11.80 -6.23 18.14
CA GLN A 162 -12.04 -4.89 18.69
C GLN A 162 -11.50 -4.73 20.13
N GLY A 163 -11.37 -5.83 20.88
CA GLY A 163 -10.81 -5.82 22.24
C GLY A 163 -9.34 -5.39 22.29
N MET A 164 -8.64 -5.41 21.15
CA MET A 164 -7.23 -5.01 21.04
C MET A 164 -7.03 -3.55 20.62
N GLU A 165 -8.10 -2.82 20.31
CA GLU A 165 -8.01 -1.38 19.96
C GLU A 165 -7.54 -0.53 21.15
N HIS A 166 -7.71 -1.02 22.38
CA HIS A 166 -7.31 -0.33 23.60
C HIS A 166 -5.84 -0.57 24.00
N LEU A 167 -5.09 -1.37 23.22
CA LEU A 167 -3.67 -1.58 23.49
C LEU A 167 -2.89 -0.28 23.27
N LYS A 168 -2.11 0.09 24.28
CA LYS A 168 -1.31 1.31 24.31
C LYS A 168 0.14 0.99 24.59
N GLU A 169 1.03 1.73 23.93
CA GLU A 169 2.45 1.77 24.29
C GLU A 169 2.62 2.24 25.74
N GLY A 170 3.74 1.86 26.37
CA GLY A 170 4.02 2.21 27.77
C GLY A 170 3.10 1.58 28.80
N THR A 171 2.27 0.60 28.41
CA THR A 171 1.37 -0.10 29.34
C THR A 171 1.82 -1.55 29.54
N ARG A 172 1.71 -2.03 30.78
CA ARG A 172 2.01 -3.42 31.12
C ARG A 172 0.82 -4.31 30.82
N TYR A 173 1.09 -5.40 30.09
CA TYR A 173 0.11 -6.45 29.86
C TYR A 173 0.66 -7.80 30.29
N ARG A 174 -0.21 -8.62 30.86
CA ARG A 174 0.00 -10.07 30.89
C ARG A 174 -0.67 -10.66 29.66
N VAL A 175 0.13 -11.33 28.84
CA VAL A 175 -0.33 -11.91 27.58
C VAL A 175 -0.49 -13.42 27.75
N TYR A 176 -1.67 -13.94 27.45
CA TYR A 176 -1.99 -15.36 27.52
C TYR A 176 -2.10 -15.96 26.12
N GLY A 177 -1.74 -17.24 25.97
CA GLY A 177 -1.92 -17.97 24.71
C GLY A 177 -0.93 -17.53 23.62
N LEU A 178 0.34 -17.32 23.96
CA LEU A 178 1.40 -17.06 23.00
C LEU A 178 2.05 -18.37 22.53
N THR A 179 2.34 -18.46 21.24
CA THR A 179 3.19 -19.49 20.67
C THR A 179 4.51 -18.87 20.21
N ALA A 180 5.61 -19.57 20.46
CA ALA A 180 6.94 -19.16 20.03
C ALA A 180 7.35 -19.95 18.79
N SER A 181 7.89 -19.25 17.80
CA SER A 181 8.46 -19.85 16.59
C SER A 181 9.78 -19.18 16.24
N THR A 182 10.56 -19.80 15.36
CA THR A 182 11.76 -19.16 14.81
C THR A 182 11.36 -17.94 13.98
N ALA A 183 12.02 -16.81 14.26
CA ALA A 183 11.84 -15.59 13.48
C ALA A 183 12.50 -15.77 12.10
N ARG A 184 11.78 -15.40 11.05
CA ARG A 184 12.30 -15.34 9.67
C ARG A 184 12.42 -13.91 9.14
N SER A 185 12.10 -12.92 9.97
CA SER A 185 12.10 -11.52 9.54
C SER A 185 13.52 -10.98 9.44
N ARG A 186 13.81 -10.34 8.30
CA ARG A 186 15.09 -9.64 8.10
C ARG A 186 15.21 -8.39 8.96
N TYR A 187 14.11 -7.95 9.59
CA TYR A 187 14.00 -6.68 10.30
C TYR A 187 14.13 -6.80 11.82
N THR A 188 14.05 -8.02 12.37
CA THR A 188 14.19 -8.28 13.81
C THR A 188 15.50 -8.97 14.13
N GLU A 189 16.21 -8.50 15.16
CA GLU A 189 17.42 -9.16 15.66
C GLU A 189 17.11 -10.38 16.54
N SER A 190 15.89 -10.49 17.06
CA SER A 190 15.48 -11.63 17.88
C SER A 190 15.29 -12.89 17.03
N PRO A 191 15.89 -14.03 17.41
CA PRO A 191 15.71 -15.31 16.70
C PRO A 191 14.34 -15.95 16.95
N VAL A 192 13.54 -15.40 17.87
CA VAL A 192 12.22 -15.91 18.23
C VAL A 192 11.16 -14.86 17.94
N GLN A 193 10.11 -15.27 17.23
CA GLN A 193 8.90 -14.50 17.02
C GLN A 193 7.78 -15.10 17.86
N LEU A 194 6.98 -14.23 18.47
CA LEU A 194 5.80 -14.64 19.23
C LEU A 194 4.56 -14.44 18.37
N THR A 195 3.62 -15.37 18.41
CA THR A 195 2.33 -15.25 17.74
C THR A 195 1.22 -15.49 18.75
N LEU A 196 0.20 -14.62 18.73
CA LEU A 196 -0.98 -14.81 19.57
C LEU A 196 -1.88 -15.90 18.98
N ALA A 197 -2.23 -16.89 19.79
CA ALA A 197 -3.19 -17.92 19.41
C ALA A 197 -4.62 -17.35 19.31
N ARG A 198 -5.54 -18.10 18.69
CA ARG A 198 -6.92 -17.67 18.44
C ARG A 198 -7.70 -17.25 19.70
N HIS A 199 -7.37 -17.81 20.86
CA HIS A 199 -7.99 -17.53 22.16
C HIS A 199 -7.01 -16.84 23.12
N GLY A 200 -5.92 -16.29 22.59
CA GLY A 200 -5.00 -15.46 23.36
C GLY A 200 -5.65 -14.14 23.74
N ARG A 201 -5.19 -13.55 24.84
CA ARG A 201 -5.74 -12.28 25.35
C ARG A 201 -4.68 -11.44 26.05
N PHE A 202 -4.89 -10.14 26.06
CA PHE A 202 -4.12 -9.17 26.81
C PHE A 202 -4.89 -8.78 28.07
N GLN A 203 -4.25 -8.91 29.23
CA GLN A 203 -4.78 -8.41 30.50
C GLN A 203 -3.92 -7.23 30.94
N ALA A 204 -4.49 -6.02 30.96
CA ALA A 204 -3.81 -4.84 31.47
C ALA A 204 -3.51 -5.01 32.97
N LEU A 205 -2.30 -4.62 33.37
CA LEU A 205 -1.85 -4.65 34.76
C LEU A 205 -1.25 -3.29 35.12
N SER A 206 -1.28 -2.93 36.40
CA SER A 206 -0.52 -1.79 36.88
C SER A 206 0.99 -2.07 36.83
N LEU A 207 1.74 -1.02 36.56
CA LEU A 207 3.19 -1.00 36.62
C LEU A 207 3.60 0.21 37.47
N ASP A 208 4.58 -0.01 38.34
CA ASP A 208 5.20 1.07 39.10
C ASP A 208 5.91 2.03 38.13
N GLU A 209 5.74 3.33 38.32
CA GLU A 209 6.34 4.36 37.45
C GLU A 209 7.85 4.25 37.40
N ASN A 210 8.51 3.91 38.52
CA ASN A 210 9.96 3.72 38.54
C ASN A 210 10.41 2.55 37.64
N ILE A 211 9.58 1.50 37.55
CA ILE A 211 9.87 0.36 36.66
C ILE A 211 9.57 0.74 35.22
N LEU A 212 8.51 1.51 34.97
CA LEU A 212 8.15 1.99 33.64
C LEU A 212 9.30 2.79 33.00
N ASP A 213 9.88 3.73 33.75
CA ASP A 213 10.99 4.57 33.27
C ASP A 213 12.25 3.75 32.94
N MET A 214 12.42 2.58 33.57
CA MET A 214 13.54 1.68 33.27
C MET A 214 13.32 0.84 32.01
N VAL A 215 12.08 0.59 31.60
CA VAL A 215 11.75 -0.35 30.50
C VAL A 215 11.18 0.29 29.25
N TYR A 216 10.59 1.46 29.39
CA TYR A 216 9.86 2.11 28.32
C TYR A 216 10.39 3.51 28.09
N GLU A 217 10.86 3.74 26.88
CA GLU A 217 11.17 5.06 26.39
C GLU A 217 10.01 5.51 25.49
N PRO A 218 9.29 6.60 25.84
CA PRO A 218 8.24 7.15 25.00
C PRO A 218 8.74 7.50 23.60
N ARG A 219 7.95 7.15 22.59
CA ARG A 219 8.26 7.41 21.19
C ARG A 219 8.35 8.92 20.93
N ARG A 220 9.46 9.37 20.34
CA ARG A 220 9.68 10.75 19.91
C ARG A 220 10.27 10.81 18.49
N PRO A 221 10.00 11.87 17.71
CA PRO A 221 10.73 12.10 16.47
C PRO A 221 12.20 12.40 16.80
N LEU A 222 13.11 11.74 16.10
CA LEU A 222 14.55 11.94 16.14
C LEU A 222 14.98 12.89 15.02
N CYS A 223 16.09 13.57 15.22
CA CYS A 223 16.82 14.31 14.19
C CYS A 223 18.12 13.58 13.81
N VAL A 224 18.81 14.05 12.78
CA VAL A 224 20.10 13.49 12.34
C VAL A 224 21.16 13.58 13.44
N ALA A 225 21.17 14.65 14.23
CA ALA A 225 22.08 14.77 15.37
C ALA A 225 21.86 13.66 16.41
N ASP A 226 20.61 13.29 16.72
CA ASP A 226 20.30 12.16 17.60
C ASP A 226 20.91 10.86 17.05
N LEU A 227 20.72 10.58 15.75
CA LEU A 227 21.22 9.39 15.06
C LEU A 227 22.75 9.31 15.01
N ARG A 228 23.45 10.45 15.00
CA ARG A 228 24.92 10.51 15.06
C ARG A 228 25.45 10.29 16.46
N SER A 229 24.72 10.77 17.47
CA SER A 229 25.14 10.74 18.88
C SER A 229 24.94 9.37 19.55
N GLY A 230 24.04 8.54 19.01
CA GLY A 230 23.69 7.26 19.63
C GLY A 230 22.96 6.32 18.69
N THR A 231 22.40 5.26 19.27
CA THR A 231 21.63 4.27 18.52
C THR A 231 20.14 4.51 18.73
N ALA A 232 19.35 4.56 17.66
CA ALA A 232 17.90 4.64 17.79
C ALA A 232 17.36 3.46 18.64
N PRO A 233 16.39 3.70 19.55
CA PRO A 233 15.81 2.65 20.37
C PRO A 233 15.33 1.50 19.50
N TYR A 234 15.74 0.28 19.85
CA TYR A 234 15.36 -0.94 19.14
C TYR A 234 15.79 -1.01 17.65
N GLY A 235 16.70 -0.13 17.22
CA GLY A 235 17.08 0.01 15.81
C GLY A 235 15.97 0.60 14.94
N GLU A 236 15.00 1.30 15.54
CA GLU A 236 13.89 1.95 14.83
C GLU A 236 13.87 3.45 15.13
N ALA A 237 13.63 4.25 14.09
CA ALA A 237 13.59 5.70 14.17
C ALA A 237 12.31 6.27 13.54
N ASP A 238 11.76 7.26 14.21
CA ASP A 238 10.81 8.20 13.63
C ASP A 238 11.56 9.46 13.27
N ILE A 239 11.44 9.93 12.04
CA ILE A 239 12.12 11.14 11.59
C ILE A 239 11.20 11.94 10.68
N ILE A 240 11.30 13.24 10.75
CA ILE A 240 10.52 14.16 9.94
C ILE A 240 11.49 14.95 9.09
N GLY A 241 11.19 15.07 7.81
CA GLY A 241 12.02 15.87 6.92
C GLY A 241 11.28 16.36 5.70
N MET A 242 11.82 17.43 5.12
CA MET A 242 11.39 17.90 3.81
C MET A 242 12.18 17.18 2.73
N VAL A 243 11.49 16.61 1.73
CA VAL A 243 12.09 15.92 0.60
C VAL A 243 12.92 16.90 -0.23
N ILE A 244 14.17 16.56 -0.49
CA ILE A 244 15.11 17.34 -1.32
C ILE A 244 15.16 16.77 -2.73
N ASN A 245 15.48 15.48 -2.82
CA ASN A 245 15.72 14.77 -4.06
C ASN A 245 15.36 13.29 -3.90
N ILE A 246 15.07 12.62 -5.02
CA ILE A 246 14.77 11.19 -5.07
C ILE A 246 15.69 10.57 -6.10
N ASP A 247 16.61 9.72 -5.64
CA ASP A 247 17.50 8.97 -6.51
C ASP A 247 16.89 7.61 -6.81
N HIS A 248 16.84 7.29 -8.10
CA HIS A 248 16.34 6.02 -8.62
C HIS A 248 17.50 5.20 -9.17
N THR A 249 17.74 4.02 -8.60
CA THR A 249 18.80 3.11 -9.04
C THR A 249 18.20 1.76 -9.45
N GLN A 250 18.47 1.36 -10.69
CA GLN A 250 18.14 0.02 -11.19
C GLN A 250 19.43 -0.77 -11.39
N PHE A 251 19.59 -1.87 -10.66
CA PHE A 251 20.76 -2.74 -10.76
C PHE A 251 20.55 -3.71 -11.93
N THR A 252 21.11 -3.37 -13.09
CA THR A 252 20.97 -4.11 -14.36
C THR A 252 21.28 -5.60 -14.24
N GLU A 253 22.30 -5.98 -13.46
CA GLU A 253 22.72 -7.38 -13.29
C GLU A 253 21.76 -8.22 -12.43
N SER A 254 21.05 -7.59 -11.50
CA SER A 254 20.19 -8.31 -10.55
C SER A 254 18.69 -8.03 -10.71
N GLY A 255 18.32 -7.12 -11.61
CA GLY A 255 16.95 -6.62 -11.79
C GLY A 255 16.39 -5.90 -10.55
N LYS A 256 17.21 -5.66 -9.52
CA LYS A 256 16.77 -5.04 -8.27
C LYS A 256 16.59 -3.54 -8.47
N ILE A 257 15.51 -3.02 -7.92
CA ILE A 257 15.22 -1.59 -7.88
C ILE A 257 15.49 -1.07 -6.47
N GLN A 258 16.19 0.05 -6.38
CA GLN A 258 16.43 0.77 -5.14
C GLN A 258 16.17 2.25 -5.37
N ASP A 259 15.36 2.84 -4.50
CA ASP A 259 15.20 4.29 -4.44
C ASP A 259 15.74 4.83 -3.12
N ILE A 260 16.35 6.01 -3.16
CA ILE A 260 16.74 6.75 -1.96
C ILE A 260 16.06 8.11 -2.01
N VAL A 261 15.24 8.40 -1.00
CA VAL A 261 14.64 9.71 -0.81
C VAL A 261 15.53 10.48 0.14
N TYR A 262 16.16 11.57 -0.33
CA TYR A 262 16.93 12.46 0.52
C TYR A 262 16.03 13.54 1.11
N CYS A 263 16.18 13.77 2.40
CA CYS A 263 15.40 14.71 3.18
C CYS A 263 16.31 15.59 4.04
N VAL A 264 15.82 16.78 4.38
CA VAL A 264 16.42 17.66 5.39
C VAL A 264 15.56 17.66 6.65
N ASP A 265 16.18 17.55 7.81
CA ASP A 265 15.51 17.56 9.11
C ASP A 265 15.36 18.98 9.70
N CYS A 266 14.94 19.10 10.96
CA CYS A 266 14.78 20.39 11.66
C CYS A 266 16.10 21.12 11.98
N ASN A 267 17.25 20.46 11.91
CA ASN A 267 18.57 21.04 12.15
C ASN A 267 19.31 21.44 10.87
N ARG A 268 18.64 21.35 9.71
CA ARG A 268 19.24 21.48 8.37
C ARG A 268 20.24 20.37 8.02
N ASP A 269 20.18 19.24 8.74
CA ASP A 269 20.99 18.08 8.43
C ASP A 269 20.28 17.19 7.40
N VAL A 270 21.05 16.61 6.49
CA VAL A 270 20.53 15.75 5.43
C VAL A 270 20.60 14.29 5.83
N PHE A 271 19.54 13.53 5.51
CA PHE A 271 19.47 12.08 5.65
C PHE A 271 18.82 11.43 4.42
N GLY A 272 19.06 10.14 4.24
CA GLY A 272 18.41 9.34 3.20
C GLY A 272 17.42 8.32 3.79
N VAL A 273 16.34 8.04 3.07
CA VAL A 273 15.45 6.91 3.33
C VAL A 273 15.49 5.96 2.13
N LYS A 274 15.94 4.74 2.37
CA LYS A 274 16.17 3.72 1.34
C LYS A 274 14.98 2.79 1.19
N PHE A 275 14.51 2.62 -0.03
CA PHE A 275 13.40 1.75 -0.42
C PHE A 275 13.89 0.62 -1.31
N TRP A 276 13.83 -0.62 -0.82
CA TRP A 276 14.05 -1.81 -1.64
C TRP A 276 12.80 -2.13 -2.46
N GLY A 277 12.97 -2.42 -3.75
CA GLY A 277 11.87 -2.62 -4.70
C GLY A 277 11.30 -1.32 -5.29
N GLY A 278 11.94 -0.18 -5.00
CA GLY A 278 11.50 1.15 -5.42
C GLY A 278 10.44 1.75 -4.50
N ASN A 279 10.37 3.08 -4.48
CA ASN A 279 9.41 3.84 -3.68
C ASN A 279 7.97 3.62 -4.17
N LYS A 280 7.74 3.47 -5.48
CA LYS A 280 6.40 3.28 -6.07
C LYS A 280 5.74 1.96 -5.66
N ALA A 281 6.54 0.94 -5.38
CA ALA A 281 6.03 -0.36 -4.91
C ALA A 281 5.53 -0.30 -3.46
N VAL A 282 5.91 0.75 -2.72
CA VAL A 282 5.83 0.81 -1.27
C VAL A 282 5.01 2.00 -0.78
N MET A 283 5.15 3.14 -1.46
CA MET A 283 4.45 4.38 -1.24
C MET A 283 3.74 4.75 -2.54
N ASN A 284 2.42 4.99 -2.46
CA ASN A 284 1.69 5.54 -3.60
C ASN A 284 2.32 6.90 -3.98
N SER A 285 2.74 7.00 -5.25
CA SER A 285 3.71 7.97 -5.76
C SER A 285 3.36 9.44 -5.58
N ASP A 286 2.08 9.77 -5.46
CA ASP A 286 1.60 11.15 -5.61
C ASP A 286 2.02 12.07 -4.44
N ASN A 287 2.37 11.48 -3.30
CA ASN A 287 2.73 12.23 -2.10
C ASN A 287 4.23 12.49 -1.93
N LEU A 288 5.07 11.85 -2.76
CA LEU A 288 6.51 11.85 -2.62
C LEU A 288 7.14 12.74 -3.70
N ALA A 289 7.31 14.02 -3.38
CA ALA A 289 7.88 15.01 -4.29
C ALA A 289 8.80 15.99 -3.52
N PRO A 290 9.84 16.54 -4.16
CA PRO A 290 10.67 17.59 -3.56
C PRO A 290 9.85 18.75 -3.00
N GLY A 291 10.26 19.29 -1.86
CA GLY A 291 9.58 20.36 -1.13
C GLY A 291 8.43 19.89 -0.22
N ARG A 292 8.04 18.61 -0.25
CA ARG A 292 7.02 18.06 0.67
C ARG A 292 7.65 17.68 2.00
N ILE A 293 6.99 18.02 3.11
CA ILE A 293 7.36 17.56 4.45
C ILE A 293 6.67 16.22 4.72
N LEU A 294 7.46 15.23 5.10
CA LEU A 294 6.99 13.87 5.38
C LEU A 294 7.38 13.48 6.80
N CYS A 295 6.44 12.84 7.49
CA CYS A 295 6.64 12.19 8.77
C CYS A 295 6.84 10.69 8.51
N PHE A 296 8.06 10.22 8.74
CA PHE A 296 8.40 8.82 8.65
C PHE A 296 8.37 8.18 10.03
N SER A 297 7.78 6.99 10.10
CA SER A 297 7.60 6.23 11.32
C SER A 297 8.14 4.81 11.14
N ASN A 298 8.78 4.28 12.19
CA ASN A 298 9.34 2.92 12.21
C ASN A 298 10.33 2.67 11.06
N LEU A 299 11.17 3.65 10.73
CA LEU A 299 12.31 3.42 9.83
C LEU A 299 13.38 2.61 10.54
N ILE A 300 14.13 1.81 9.81
CA ILE A 300 15.17 0.94 10.37
C ILE A 300 16.50 1.68 10.36
N ASP A 301 17.08 1.82 11.55
CA ASP A 301 18.39 2.41 11.78
C ASP A 301 19.41 1.30 12.08
N ARG A 302 20.21 0.92 11.08
CA ARG A 302 21.19 -0.18 11.17
C ARG A 302 22.61 0.26 10.86
N PRO A 303 23.63 -0.36 11.49
CA PRO A 303 25.03 0.01 11.31
C PRO A 303 25.52 0.13 9.85
N PRO A 304 25.17 -0.77 8.91
CA PRO A 304 25.62 -0.65 7.51
C PRO A 304 25.16 0.64 6.81
N TYR A 305 24.16 1.33 7.36
CA TYR A 305 23.59 2.55 6.79
C TYR A 305 23.88 3.80 7.64
N ARG A 306 24.45 3.61 8.85
CA ARG A 306 24.94 4.70 9.72
C ARG A 306 26.28 5.23 9.20
N SER A 307 26.22 6.06 8.16
CA SER A 307 27.38 6.86 7.74
C SER A 307 27.52 8.09 8.63
N SER A 308 28.77 8.40 9.03
CA SER A 308 29.11 9.66 9.69
C SER A 308 29.04 10.87 8.75
N ILE A 309 28.86 10.68 7.45
CA ILE A 309 28.72 11.77 6.47
C ILE A 309 27.23 11.99 6.20
N LEU A 310 26.54 10.96 5.73
CA LEU A 310 25.13 11.03 5.31
C LEU A 310 24.38 9.79 5.80
N PRO A 311 23.70 9.86 6.96
CA PRO A 311 22.97 8.73 7.51
C PRO A 311 21.85 8.31 6.56
N VAL A 312 21.70 7.01 6.38
CA VAL A 312 20.61 6.43 5.58
C VAL A 312 19.83 5.50 6.49
N LEU A 313 18.51 5.63 6.48
CA LEU A 313 17.59 4.73 7.16
C LEU A 313 16.92 3.80 6.13
N GLU A 314 16.58 2.58 6.51
CA GLU A 314 15.93 1.62 5.62
C GLU A 314 14.41 1.60 5.87
N TRP A 315 13.64 1.61 4.79
CA TRP A 315 12.20 1.40 4.84
C TRP A 315 11.87 -0.09 5.03
N SER A 316 11.02 -0.39 6.01
CA SER A 316 10.39 -1.70 6.19
C SER A 316 9.04 -1.74 5.49
N SER A 317 8.89 -2.60 4.47
CA SER A 317 7.59 -2.84 3.84
C SER A 317 6.52 -3.40 4.80
N GLU A 318 6.94 -3.91 5.96
CA GLU A 318 6.04 -4.49 6.96
C GLU A 318 5.59 -3.49 8.03
N LEU A 319 6.50 -2.59 8.45
CA LEU A 319 6.32 -1.78 9.67
C LEU A 319 6.40 -0.27 9.42
N SER A 320 7.13 0.19 8.41
CA SER A 320 7.35 1.62 8.20
C SER A 320 6.09 2.29 7.66
N LEU A 321 5.87 3.53 8.11
CA LEU A 321 4.74 4.36 7.71
C LEU A 321 5.24 5.74 7.29
N CYS A 322 4.50 6.37 6.38
CA CYS A 322 4.77 7.72 5.90
C CYS A 322 3.46 8.48 5.77
N THR A 323 3.45 9.72 6.27
CA THR A 323 2.30 10.62 6.18
C THR A 323 2.77 12.07 6.07
N GLN A 324 1.97 12.92 5.42
CA GLN A 324 2.17 14.37 5.45
C GLN A 324 1.51 15.00 6.69
N THR A 325 0.56 14.30 7.31
CA THR A 325 -0.20 14.80 8.45
C THR A 325 0.41 14.30 9.75
N PRO A 326 1.00 15.18 10.59
CA PRO A 326 1.62 14.79 11.84
C PRO A 326 0.59 14.24 12.83
N GLN A 327 0.86 13.06 13.39
CA GLN A 327 -0.07 12.29 14.22
C GLN A 327 0.00 12.67 15.72
N GLY A 328 0.94 13.52 16.13
CA GLY A 328 1.17 13.87 17.54
C GLY A 328 1.78 15.25 17.73
N ALA A 329 1.80 15.72 18.99
CA ALA A 329 2.33 17.04 19.34
C ALA A 329 3.82 17.19 19.01
N GLY A 330 4.63 16.16 19.30
CA GLY A 330 6.06 16.15 18.95
C GLY A 330 6.28 16.27 17.44
N GLN A 331 5.53 15.52 16.63
CA GLN A 331 5.63 15.63 15.17
C GLN A 331 5.18 17.01 14.66
N ARG A 332 4.10 17.58 15.22
CA ARG A 332 3.63 18.93 14.88
C ARG A 332 4.66 20.00 15.18
N GLY A 333 5.38 19.89 16.30
CA GLY A 333 6.47 20.80 16.67
C GLY A 333 7.56 20.82 15.60
N VAL A 334 8.10 19.65 15.25
CA VAL A 334 9.16 19.52 14.24
C VAL A 334 8.71 19.99 12.86
N VAL A 335 7.47 19.67 12.45
CA VAL A 335 6.91 20.19 11.18
C VAL A 335 6.85 21.73 11.18
N THR A 336 6.47 22.33 12.32
CA THR A 336 6.41 23.79 12.46
C THR A 336 7.80 24.42 12.38
N GLU A 337 8.83 23.78 12.95
CA GLU A 337 10.22 24.22 12.86
C GLU A 337 10.72 24.23 11.40
N ILE A 338 10.49 23.13 10.67
CA ILE A 338 10.86 23.04 9.25
C ILE A 338 10.12 24.10 8.41
N GLN A 339 8.83 24.31 8.66
CA GLN A 339 8.06 25.39 8.02
C GLN A 339 8.62 26.77 8.36
N GLY A 340 9.09 26.98 9.59
CA GLY A 340 9.78 28.21 10.01
C GLY A 340 11.07 28.44 9.22
N MET A 341 11.88 27.41 9.03
CA MET A 341 13.10 27.49 8.22
C MET A 341 12.81 27.81 6.75
N ILE A 342 11.79 27.18 6.16
CA ILE A 342 11.35 27.45 4.79
C ILE A 342 10.95 28.93 4.64
N LYS A 343 10.20 29.48 5.61
CA LYS A 343 9.81 30.90 5.61
C LYS A 343 11.03 31.82 5.75
N ALA A 344 11.96 31.49 6.65
CA ALA A 344 13.16 32.28 6.88
C ALA A 344 14.09 32.33 5.66
N ALA A 345 14.12 31.26 4.86
CA ALA A 345 14.89 31.18 3.61
C ALA A 345 14.24 31.90 2.42
N GLY A 346 13.09 32.57 2.60
CA GLY A 346 12.39 33.29 1.53
C GLY A 346 11.42 32.43 0.71
N GLY A 347 11.15 31.18 1.12
CA GLY A 347 10.19 30.29 0.51
C GLY A 347 10.73 28.90 0.20
N CYS A 348 9.83 28.01 -0.22
CA CYS A 348 10.16 26.60 -0.45
C CYS A 348 11.16 26.40 -1.60
N GLY A 349 11.09 27.18 -2.67
CA GLY A 349 11.99 27.06 -3.82
C GLY A 349 13.45 27.34 -3.44
N THR A 350 13.69 28.50 -2.82
CA THR A 350 15.02 28.94 -2.38
C THR A 350 15.63 27.99 -1.34
N PHE A 351 14.83 27.58 -0.35
CA PHE A 351 15.30 26.62 0.66
C PHE A 351 15.66 25.27 0.05
N LEU A 352 14.85 24.78 -0.91
CA LEU A 352 15.10 23.52 -1.59
C LEU A 352 16.39 23.55 -2.41
N GLU A 353 16.69 24.66 -3.08
CA GLU A 353 17.96 24.86 -3.81
C GLU A 353 19.17 24.89 -2.86
N GLU A 354 19.06 25.58 -1.72
CA GLU A 354 20.08 25.57 -0.67
C GLU A 354 20.37 24.14 -0.19
N CYS A 355 19.32 23.37 0.12
CA CYS A 355 19.44 21.98 0.57
C CYS A 355 20.00 21.04 -0.51
N ARG A 356 19.70 21.27 -1.80
CA ARG A 356 20.27 20.47 -2.90
C ARG A 356 21.78 20.64 -2.99
N ARG A 357 22.28 21.88 -2.85
CA ARG A 357 23.73 22.15 -2.81
C ARG A 357 24.41 21.41 -1.66
N ILE A 358 23.81 21.41 -0.47
CA ILE A 358 24.32 20.66 0.70
C ILE A 358 24.34 19.16 0.40
N LEU A 359 23.28 18.62 -0.20
CA LEU A 359 23.21 17.21 -0.57
C LEU A 359 24.32 16.83 -1.57
N GLU A 360 24.54 17.64 -2.60
CA GLU A 360 25.61 17.41 -3.60
C GLU A 360 27.00 17.35 -2.93
N GLU A 361 27.31 18.30 -2.05
CA GLU A 361 28.57 18.30 -1.28
C GLU A 361 28.71 17.03 -0.42
N LEU A 362 27.64 16.58 0.24
CA LEU A 362 27.65 15.37 1.07
C LEU A 362 27.82 14.10 0.26
N LEU A 363 27.17 14.01 -0.91
CA LEU A 363 27.31 12.88 -1.82
C LEU A 363 28.73 12.79 -2.37
N GLN A 364 29.33 13.92 -2.75
CA GLN A 364 30.73 13.97 -3.20
C GLN A 364 31.68 13.48 -2.10
N ARG A 365 31.56 13.99 -0.87
CA ARG A 365 32.38 13.56 0.28
C ARG A 365 32.23 12.07 0.58
N LYS A 366 31.00 11.54 0.44
CA LYS A 366 30.72 10.12 0.63
C LYS A 366 31.42 9.26 -0.42
N GLU A 367 31.53 9.74 -1.65
CA GLU A 367 32.21 9.03 -2.74
C GLU A 367 33.73 9.08 -2.59
N GLU A 368 34.28 10.24 -2.21
CA GLU A 368 35.70 10.41 -1.88
C GLU A 368 36.12 9.48 -0.73
N ALA A 369 35.29 9.34 0.30
CA ALA A 369 35.55 8.45 1.44
C ALA A 369 35.54 6.95 1.09
N LYS A 370 34.95 6.55 -0.06
CA LYS A 370 34.99 5.15 -0.54
C LYS A 370 36.27 4.82 -1.30
N GLN A 371 37.01 5.82 -1.79
CA GLN A 371 38.26 5.59 -2.50
C GLN A 371 39.35 5.20 -1.50
N PRO A 372 40.10 4.11 -1.71
CA PRO A 372 41.18 3.73 -0.80
C PRO A 372 42.24 4.83 -0.77
N ALA A 373 42.65 5.25 0.42
CA ALA A 373 43.76 6.19 0.58
C ALA A 373 45.00 5.62 -0.14
N VAL A 374 45.47 6.32 -1.18
CA VAL A 374 46.72 6.00 -1.85
C VAL A 374 47.84 6.19 -0.83
N THR A 375 48.34 5.09 -0.26
CA THR A 375 49.50 5.13 0.62
C THR A 375 50.69 5.66 -0.18
N PRO A 376 51.36 6.76 0.24
CA PRO A 376 52.58 7.18 -0.42
C PRO A 376 53.62 6.07 -0.24
N GLN A 377 54.19 5.57 -1.34
CA GLN A 377 55.36 4.71 -1.28
C GLN A 377 56.50 5.49 -0.62
N VAL A 378 56.75 5.24 0.66
CA VAL A 378 57.96 5.69 1.32
C VAL A 378 59.10 4.87 0.73
N ASN A 379 59.85 5.51 -0.19
CA ASN A 379 61.13 5.02 -0.68
C ASN A 379 62.07 4.80 0.53
N LYS A 380 62.17 3.55 1.00
CA LYS A 380 63.23 3.15 1.92
C LYS A 380 64.55 3.08 1.12
N HIS A 381 65.25 4.20 1.08
CA HIS A 381 66.68 4.22 0.76
C HIS A 381 67.41 3.44 1.86
N TYR A 382 67.93 2.27 1.52
CA TYR A 382 68.87 1.54 2.36
C TYR A 382 70.19 2.33 2.41
N MET A 383 70.47 2.99 3.53
CA MET A 383 71.83 3.38 3.88
C MET A 383 72.47 2.23 4.66
N THR A 384 73.31 1.47 3.98
CA THR A 384 74.37 0.68 4.60
C THR A 384 75.43 1.63 5.16
N ASN A 385 75.62 1.63 6.48
CA ASN A 385 76.87 2.08 7.08
C ASN A 385 77.38 1.03 8.06
N ASN A 386 78.48 0.40 7.64
CA ASN A 386 79.48 -0.20 8.52
C ASN A 386 80.13 0.89 9.39
N GLN A 387 80.84 0.44 10.43
CA GLN A 387 81.72 1.16 11.38
C GLN A 387 81.03 1.54 12.71
N LEU A 388 81.57 1.28 13.91
CA LEU A 388 82.77 0.57 14.38
C LEU A 388 82.67 0.51 15.94
N ASN A 389 83.18 -0.57 16.53
CA ASN A 389 83.57 -0.79 17.94
C ASN A 389 83.48 0.37 18.96
N ARG A 390 82.86 0.08 20.12
CA ARG A 390 83.55 0.05 21.42
C ARG A 390 82.80 -0.79 22.44
#